data_AF-A0A423XGJ5-F1
#
_entry.id   AF-A0A423XGJ5-F1
#
_cell.length_a   1.000
_cell.length_b   1.000
_cell.length_c   1.000
_cell.angle_alpha   90.00
_cell.angle_beta   90.00
_cell.angle_gamma   90.00
#
_symmetry.space_group_name_H-M   'P 1'
#
loop_
_entity.id
_entity.type
_entity.pdbx_description
1 polymer ?
#
loop_
_entity_poly.entity_id
_entity_poly.type
_entity_poly.pdbx_seq_one_letter_code
_entity_poly.pdbx_strand_id
1 'polypeptide(L)'
;MANLASRAFGKLQSGLPDMFFDVMLLWQPESESREEAIFRRWDLYVDEVAQGKKKALPSWSWAGWQCMIDYGPWLTAGGTQLPHWAAAAAWHEVIPIVEWSVSHGLDTESQKYKIGTAWHSAKCYNQDATDHIPEGWERHENTDRLSAEERTTLYPSWDHPFVYNLTANKEIGSRFLCPISIPVLRPDAQPEYPPYLHGSSQRAWLTCEDDIVHVPDATTIFGSRSETEGHFLLSKDGDRIGWLRLRRDTELDDGVTVAEVWQRESRRVELIALSRDVVQRKKRSWEGRRWITRPAGPLEEYYNVMWIGWNGRVALRRALGKVDRHAWEGLDREIVDITLA
;
A
#
# COMPACT_ATOMS: atom_id res chain seq x y z
N MET A 1 5.22 14.41 15.70
CA MET A 1 5.57 13.55 14.54
C MET A 1 4.80 13.91 13.27
N ALA A 2 3.46 14.00 13.28
CA ALA A 2 2.67 14.34 12.09
C ALA A 2 3.11 15.65 11.37
N ASN A 3 3.38 16.73 12.11
CA ASN A 3 3.87 18.00 11.53
C ASN A 3 5.28 17.92 10.91
N LEU A 4 6.10 16.94 11.30
CA LEU A 4 7.44 16.75 10.71
C LEU A 4 7.34 15.88 9.46
N ALA A 5 6.47 14.87 9.48
CA ALA A 5 6.17 14.03 8.32
C ALA A 5 5.43 14.80 7.22
N SER A 6 4.49 15.69 7.56
CA SER A 6 3.81 16.56 6.59
C SER A 6 4.76 17.53 5.89
N ARG A 7 5.81 17.95 6.58
CA ARG A 7 6.86 18.80 6.02
C ARG A 7 7.72 18.03 5.02
N ALA A 8 8.05 16.78 5.30
CA ALA A 8 8.94 15.96 4.47
C ALA A 8 8.25 15.28 3.28
N PHE A 9 6.97 14.90 3.40
CA PHE A 9 6.29 14.03 2.44
C PHE A 9 5.04 14.66 1.80
N GLY A 10 4.86 15.97 1.97
CA GLY A 10 3.68 16.70 1.51
C GLY A 10 2.51 16.62 2.49
N LYS A 11 1.35 17.10 2.05
CA LYS A 11 0.13 17.11 2.88
C LYS A 11 -0.24 15.69 3.30
N LEU A 12 -0.65 15.54 4.56
CA LEU A 12 -1.17 14.29 5.11
C LEU A 12 -2.70 14.32 5.03
N GLN A 13 -3.30 13.29 4.43
CA GLN A 13 -4.75 13.06 4.42
C GLN A 13 -5.07 12.03 5.48
N SER A 14 -5.60 12.51 6.60
CA SER A 14 -5.93 11.67 7.75
C SER A 14 -4.76 10.78 8.20
N GLY A 15 -3.51 11.22 7.99
CA GLY A 15 -2.30 10.49 8.36
C GLY A 15 -1.57 9.78 7.22
N LEU A 16 -2.13 9.74 6.00
CA LEU A 16 -1.46 9.20 4.81
C LEU A 16 -0.82 10.33 3.98
N PRO A 17 0.48 10.27 3.62
CA PRO A 17 1.10 11.26 2.75
C PRO A 17 0.53 11.24 1.33
N ASP A 18 0.13 12.41 0.81
CA ASP A 18 -0.39 12.57 -0.57
C ASP A 18 0.55 11.97 -1.61
N MET A 19 1.85 12.23 -1.45
CA MET A 19 2.87 11.82 -2.41
C MET A 19 2.92 10.30 -2.60
N PHE A 20 2.72 9.53 -1.52
CA PHE A 20 2.80 8.07 -1.50
C PHE A 20 1.44 7.43 -1.25
N PHE A 21 0.35 8.15 -1.52
CA PHE A 21 -0.97 7.78 -1.02
C PHE A 21 -1.38 6.36 -1.41
N ASP A 22 -1.19 5.96 -2.67
CA ASP A 22 -1.57 4.62 -3.14
C ASP A 22 -0.83 3.50 -2.41
N VAL A 23 0.47 3.69 -2.14
CA VAL A 23 1.30 2.73 -1.40
C VAL A 23 0.90 2.71 0.08
N MET A 24 0.66 3.88 0.65
CA MET A 24 0.36 4.05 2.06
C MET A 24 -1.07 3.61 2.39
N LEU A 25 -1.99 3.65 1.43
CA LEU A 25 -3.33 3.08 1.54
C LEU A 25 -3.29 1.55 1.69
N LEU A 26 -2.20 0.90 1.26
CA LEU A 26 -1.98 -0.55 1.40
C LEU A 26 -1.44 -0.97 2.78
N TRP A 27 -1.39 -0.06 3.75
CA TRP A 27 -0.95 -0.36 5.12
C TRP A 27 -1.67 -1.58 5.66
N GLN A 28 -1.01 -2.48 6.37
CA GLN A 28 -1.64 -3.64 7.01
C GLN A 28 -1.14 -3.76 8.44
N PRO A 29 -1.94 -4.28 9.38
CA PRO A 29 -1.43 -4.58 10.70
C PRO A 29 -0.39 -5.71 10.61
N GLU A 30 0.74 -5.53 11.26
CA GLU A 30 1.72 -6.59 11.52
C GLU A 30 1.27 -7.33 12.78
N SER A 31 1.25 -8.66 12.72
CA SER A 31 1.00 -9.51 13.88
C SER A 31 2.20 -10.44 14.02
N GLU A 32 3.07 -10.15 14.97
CA GLU A 32 4.19 -11.05 15.30
C GLU A 32 3.72 -12.17 16.24
N SER A 33 2.63 -11.96 16.98
CA SER A 33 2.03 -12.95 17.87
C SER A 33 0.51 -12.80 18.01
N ARG A 34 -0.14 -13.87 18.46
CA ARG A 34 -1.59 -13.90 18.74
C ARG A 34 -2.03 -12.91 19.83
N GLU A 35 -1.11 -12.49 20.71
CA GLU A 35 -1.41 -11.63 21.87
C GLU A 35 -1.39 -10.14 21.53
N GLU A 36 -0.88 -9.76 20.36
CA GLU A 36 -0.92 -8.38 19.89
C GLU A 36 -2.33 -8.07 19.37
N ALA A 37 -3.06 -7.32 20.19
CA ALA A 37 -4.41 -6.91 19.86
C ALA A 37 -4.39 -5.69 18.94
N ILE A 38 -5.15 -5.79 17.85
CA ILE A 38 -5.37 -4.73 16.86
C ILE A 38 -6.64 -4.03 17.29
N PHE A 39 -6.54 -2.77 17.69
CA PHE A 39 -7.71 -2.03 18.18
C PHE A 39 -8.01 -0.84 17.29
N ARG A 40 -9.31 -0.60 17.08
CA ARG A 40 -9.75 0.67 16.55
C ARG A 40 -9.53 1.75 17.60
N ARG A 41 -8.83 2.84 17.23
CA ARG A 41 -8.80 4.08 18.01
C ARG A 41 -10.17 4.72 17.89
N TRP A 42 -11.04 4.34 18.81
CA TRP A 42 -12.39 4.84 18.89
C TRP A 42 -12.42 6.11 19.73
N ASP A 43 -12.94 7.20 19.17
CA ASP A 43 -13.52 8.26 19.99
C ASP A 43 -14.93 7.79 20.37
N LEU A 44 -15.13 7.45 21.65
CA LEU A 44 -16.38 7.01 22.27
C LEU A 44 -17.65 7.59 21.58
N TYR A 45 -18.52 6.67 21.09
CA TYR A 45 -19.93 6.81 20.63
C TYR A 45 -20.23 7.06 19.12
N VAL A 46 -20.72 6.00 18.46
CA VAL A 46 -21.29 5.96 17.08
C VAL A 46 -22.47 6.95 16.91
N ASP A 47 -23.26 7.17 17.95
CA ASP A 47 -24.46 8.02 17.89
C ASP A 47 -24.15 9.53 17.74
N GLU A 48 -22.94 9.97 18.07
CA GLU A 48 -22.53 11.37 18.02
C GLU A 48 -21.93 11.77 16.67
N VAL A 49 -21.46 10.80 15.87
CA VAL A 49 -20.96 11.02 14.50
C VAL A 49 -22.11 11.40 13.57
N ALA A 50 -23.26 10.74 13.73
CA ALA A 50 -24.50 11.10 13.05
C ALA A 50 -25.04 12.50 13.45
N GLN A 51 -24.62 13.01 14.63
CA GLN A 51 -24.96 14.36 15.11
C GLN A 51 -23.85 15.40 14.86
N GLY A 52 -22.78 15.05 14.13
CA GLY A 52 -21.68 15.96 13.80
C GLY A 52 -20.85 16.44 15.01
N LYS A 53 -20.91 15.74 16.15
CA LYS A 53 -20.32 16.20 17.42
C LYS A 53 -18.91 15.68 17.71
N LYS A 54 -18.44 14.62 17.03
CA LYS A 54 -17.04 14.15 17.13
C LYS A 54 -16.49 13.70 15.78
N LYS A 55 -15.20 13.97 15.56
CA LYS A 55 -14.46 13.58 14.37
C LYS A 55 -14.05 12.12 14.50
N ALA A 56 -14.82 11.20 13.93
CA ALA A 56 -14.34 9.84 13.75
C ALA A 56 -13.13 9.84 12.81
N LEU A 57 -12.05 9.19 13.21
CA LEU A 57 -10.94 8.89 12.30
C LEU A 57 -11.46 7.93 11.22
N PRO A 58 -10.93 7.96 9.99
CA PRO A 58 -11.46 7.09 8.94
C PRO A 58 -10.97 5.65 9.00
N SER A 59 -11.80 4.69 8.58
CA SER A 59 -11.45 3.25 8.49
C SER A 59 -10.25 3.00 7.58
N TRP A 60 -10.16 3.76 6.49
CA TRP A 60 -9.14 3.63 5.47
C TRP A 60 -7.76 4.11 5.91
N SER A 61 -7.66 4.87 7.00
CA SER A 61 -6.39 5.38 7.52
C SER A 61 -5.88 4.59 8.72
N TRP A 62 -4.59 4.24 8.69
CA TRP A 62 -3.87 3.66 9.83
C TRP A 62 -3.94 4.52 11.10
N ALA A 63 -4.15 5.83 10.97
CA ALA A 63 -4.31 6.72 12.12
C ALA A 63 -5.50 6.32 12.98
N GLY A 64 -6.52 5.69 12.39
CA GLY A 64 -7.66 5.11 13.07
C GLY A 64 -7.35 3.86 13.89
N TRP A 65 -6.14 3.30 13.83
CA TRP A 65 -5.83 1.98 14.38
C TRP A 65 -4.64 2.01 15.34
N GLN A 66 -4.73 1.22 16.41
CA GLN A 66 -3.62 0.92 17.32
C GLN A 66 -3.15 -0.50 17.02
N CYS A 67 -2.09 -0.59 16.23
CA CYS A 67 -1.42 -1.83 15.85
C CYS A 67 0.03 -1.54 15.44
N MET A 68 0.85 -2.60 15.40
CA MET A 68 2.07 -2.59 14.59
C MET A 68 1.67 -2.58 13.11
N ILE A 69 2.44 -1.89 12.27
CA ILE A 69 2.12 -1.76 10.84
C ILE A 69 3.20 -2.46 10.04
N ASP A 70 2.80 -3.32 9.11
CA ASP A 70 3.70 -3.87 8.11
C ASP A 70 4.10 -2.76 7.13
N TYR A 71 5.32 -2.27 7.30
CA TYR A 71 5.93 -1.25 6.45
C TYR A 71 6.77 -1.86 5.30
N GLY A 72 6.72 -3.19 5.12
CA GLY A 72 7.38 -3.93 4.05
C GLY A 72 7.03 -3.41 2.65
N PRO A 73 5.73 -3.32 2.30
CA PRO A 73 5.28 -2.72 1.05
C PRO A 73 5.78 -1.28 0.85
N TRP A 74 5.90 -0.50 1.94
CA TRP A 74 6.30 0.90 1.86
C TRP A 74 7.78 1.08 1.54
N LEU A 75 8.63 0.30 2.20
CA LEU A 75 10.07 0.32 1.98
C LEU A 75 10.45 -0.19 0.57
N THR A 76 9.74 -1.22 0.08
CA THR A 76 10.00 -1.81 -1.24
C THR A 76 9.40 -0.99 -2.39
N ALA A 77 8.17 -0.47 -2.24
CA ALA A 77 7.53 0.35 -3.27
C ALA A 77 8.03 1.81 -3.28
N GLY A 78 8.56 2.29 -2.15
CA GLY A 78 9.07 3.65 -1.94
C GLY A 78 10.41 3.96 -2.62
N GLY A 79 10.92 3.08 -3.49
CA GLY A 79 11.99 3.39 -4.45
C GLY A 79 13.31 3.79 -3.81
N THR A 80 13.49 3.41 -2.53
CA THR A 80 14.78 3.38 -1.89
C THR A 80 15.52 2.14 -2.36
N GLN A 81 16.81 2.28 -2.68
CA GLN A 81 17.65 1.11 -2.80
C GLN A 81 17.78 0.56 -1.37
N LEU A 82 17.03 -0.51 -1.08
CA LEU A 82 16.99 -1.10 0.24
C LEU A 82 18.42 -1.32 0.75
N PRO A 83 18.73 -0.94 2.01
CA PRO A 83 20.04 -1.20 2.58
C PRO A 83 20.37 -2.71 2.50
N HIS A 84 21.66 -3.07 2.45
CA HIS A 84 22.11 -4.45 2.21
C HIS A 84 21.52 -5.53 3.16
N TRP A 85 20.94 -5.14 4.29
CA TRP A 85 20.25 -6.03 5.24
C TRP A 85 18.79 -6.32 4.84
N ALA A 86 18.10 -5.43 4.14
CA ALA A 86 16.74 -5.62 3.62
C ALA A 86 16.72 -6.32 2.24
N ALA A 87 17.87 -6.88 1.82
CA ALA A 87 18.08 -7.49 0.52
C ALA A 87 17.33 -8.83 0.28
N ALA A 88 16.58 -9.33 1.27
CA ALA A 88 15.76 -10.53 1.14
C ALA A 88 14.38 -10.27 0.51
N ALA A 89 13.87 -9.04 0.60
CA ALA A 89 12.55 -8.69 0.06
C ALA A 89 12.55 -8.68 -1.47
N ALA A 90 11.40 -9.01 -2.08
CA ALA A 90 11.20 -8.91 -3.53
C ALA A 90 11.34 -7.46 -4.04
N TRP A 91 11.53 -7.27 -5.35
CA TRP A 91 11.26 -5.97 -5.97
C TRP A 91 9.76 -5.89 -6.18
N HIS A 92 9.20 -4.72 -5.95
CA HIS A 92 7.76 -4.51 -5.88
C HIS A 92 7.46 -3.10 -6.41
N GLU A 93 6.51 -3.01 -7.33
CA GLU A 93 6.07 -1.76 -7.95
C GLU A 93 4.55 -1.64 -7.85
N VAL A 94 4.10 -0.62 -7.10
CA VAL A 94 2.68 -0.29 -6.98
C VAL A 94 2.31 0.73 -8.06
N ILE A 95 1.40 0.34 -8.93
CA ILE A 95 0.92 1.13 -10.06
C ILE A 95 -0.50 1.62 -9.73
N PRO A 96 -0.71 2.93 -9.50
CA PRO A 96 -2.03 3.49 -9.21
C PRO A 96 -3.01 3.22 -10.36
N ILE A 97 -4.22 2.74 -10.03
CA ILE A 97 -5.31 2.56 -11.02
C ILE A 97 -6.58 3.33 -10.64
N VAL A 98 -6.61 3.92 -9.44
CA VAL A 98 -7.74 4.70 -8.93
C VAL A 98 -7.27 6.14 -8.72
N GLU A 99 -8.04 7.10 -9.22
CA GLU A 99 -7.84 8.50 -8.85
C GLU A 99 -8.61 8.81 -7.57
N TRP A 100 -7.88 9.12 -6.52
CA TRP A 100 -8.46 9.41 -5.21
C TRP A 100 -8.71 10.90 -5.00
N SER A 101 -9.79 11.20 -4.29
CA SER A 101 -10.09 12.53 -3.78
C SER A 101 -10.66 12.46 -2.37
N VAL A 102 -10.53 13.54 -1.60
CA VAL A 102 -10.98 13.61 -0.21
C VAL A 102 -11.97 14.73 0.00
N SER A 103 -12.84 14.60 1.00
CA SER A 103 -13.75 15.68 1.41
C SER A 103 -14.11 15.62 2.90
N HIS A 104 -14.72 16.70 3.38
CA HIS A 104 -15.21 16.81 4.76
C HIS A 104 -16.70 16.47 4.94
N GLY A 105 -17.43 16.20 3.86
CA GLY A 105 -18.87 15.95 3.89
C GLY A 105 -19.30 14.92 2.84
N LEU A 106 -20.42 14.26 3.09
CA LEU A 106 -20.99 13.26 2.16
C LEU A 106 -21.87 13.89 1.08
N ASP A 107 -22.25 15.15 1.25
CA ASP A 107 -23.14 15.82 0.32
C ASP A 107 -22.43 16.08 -1.01
N THR A 108 -23.17 15.99 -2.12
CA THR A 108 -22.66 16.26 -3.47
C THR A 108 -22.09 17.66 -3.64
N GLU A 109 -22.49 18.59 -2.77
CA GLU A 109 -22.00 19.97 -2.71
C GLU A 109 -20.68 20.10 -1.94
N SER A 110 -20.24 19.06 -1.23
CA SER A 110 -18.98 19.07 -0.49
C SER A 110 -17.80 19.17 -1.45
N GLN A 111 -16.95 20.18 -1.24
CA GLN A 111 -15.75 20.35 -2.04
C GLN A 111 -14.84 19.13 -1.91
N LYS A 112 -14.57 18.47 -3.04
CA LYS A 112 -13.61 17.38 -3.15
C LYS A 112 -12.24 17.92 -3.54
N TYR A 113 -11.19 17.36 -2.96
CA TYR A 113 -9.80 17.67 -3.27
C TYR A 113 -9.12 16.44 -3.84
N LYS A 114 -8.60 16.53 -5.07
CA LYS A 114 -7.84 15.44 -5.68
C LYS A 114 -6.53 15.23 -4.91
N ILE A 115 -6.21 13.98 -4.62
CA ILE A 115 -4.92 13.59 -4.02
C ILE A 115 -3.86 13.56 -5.12
N GLY A 116 -2.74 14.24 -4.89
CA GLY A 116 -1.63 14.32 -5.84
C GLY A 116 -0.63 13.17 -5.66
N THR A 117 -0.76 12.11 -6.44
CA THR A 117 0.10 10.90 -6.40
C THR A 117 1.42 11.13 -7.16
N ALA A 118 2.20 12.11 -6.70
CA ALA A 118 3.40 12.57 -7.40
C ALA A 118 4.52 11.50 -7.50
N TRP A 119 4.53 10.50 -6.61
CA TRP A 119 5.57 9.48 -6.53
C TRP A 119 5.67 8.60 -7.78
N HIS A 120 4.57 7.98 -8.20
CA HIS A 120 4.58 7.07 -9.35
C HIS A 120 5.01 7.78 -10.63
N SER A 121 4.51 9.01 -10.84
CA SER A 121 4.93 9.87 -11.93
C SER A 121 6.44 10.17 -11.85
N ALA A 122 6.95 10.59 -10.69
CA ALA A 122 8.37 10.89 -10.51
C ALA A 122 9.29 9.69 -10.81
N LYS A 123 8.87 8.46 -10.49
CA LYS A 123 9.62 7.25 -10.89
C LYS A 123 9.68 7.07 -12.42
N CYS A 124 8.54 7.21 -13.10
CA CYS A 124 8.44 6.97 -14.54
C CYS A 124 9.26 7.97 -15.36
N TYR A 125 9.34 9.23 -14.93
CA TYR A 125 10.04 10.30 -15.66
C TYR A 125 11.58 10.23 -15.58
N ASN A 126 12.17 9.47 -14.66
CA ASN A 126 13.63 9.44 -14.45
C ASN A 126 14.39 8.41 -15.31
N GLN A 127 13.72 7.78 -16.27
CA GLN A 127 14.39 7.00 -17.32
C GLN A 127 15.06 7.90 -18.37
N ASP A 128 14.50 9.09 -18.58
CA ASP A 128 15.09 10.11 -19.43
C ASP A 128 16.01 10.97 -18.57
N ALA A 129 17.28 11.05 -18.95
CA ALA A 129 18.32 11.82 -18.28
C ALA A 129 18.04 13.33 -18.36
N THR A 130 16.98 13.80 -17.71
CA THR A 130 16.70 15.24 -17.61
C THR A 130 17.78 15.87 -16.74
N ASP A 131 18.34 16.98 -17.22
CA ASP A 131 19.44 17.69 -16.54
C ASP A 131 19.00 18.40 -15.25
N HIS A 132 17.69 18.42 -14.96
CA HIS A 132 17.16 19.11 -13.79
C HIS A 132 16.98 18.17 -12.59
N ILE A 133 18.08 17.96 -11.87
CA ILE A 133 18.06 17.31 -10.56
C ILE A 133 17.51 18.33 -9.54
N PRO A 134 16.49 17.99 -8.73
CA PRO A 134 15.97 18.89 -7.69
C PRO A 134 17.07 19.34 -6.71
N GLU A 135 16.94 20.54 -6.16
CA GLU A 135 17.87 21.06 -5.16
C GLU A 135 18.00 20.08 -3.97
N GLY A 136 19.23 19.89 -3.49
CA GLY A 136 19.51 18.97 -2.38
C GLY A 136 19.75 17.52 -2.80
N TRP A 137 19.76 17.21 -4.10
CA TRP A 137 20.05 15.86 -4.60
C TRP A 137 21.35 15.81 -5.41
N GLU A 138 22.07 14.70 -5.27
CA GLU A 138 23.24 14.34 -6.09
C GLU A 138 22.94 13.09 -6.90
N ARG A 139 23.28 13.10 -8.18
CA ARG A 139 23.14 11.97 -9.11
C ARG A 139 24.48 11.22 -9.21
N HIS A 140 24.42 9.90 -9.15
CA HIS A 140 25.57 9.01 -9.31
C HIS A 140 25.23 7.91 -10.31
N GLU A 141 26.23 7.38 -11.00
CA GLU A 141 26.07 6.17 -11.79
C GLU A 141 25.72 4.99 -10.89
N ASN A 142 24.76 4.16 -11.33
CA ASN A 142 24.40 2.96 -10.60
C ASN A 142 25.42 1.86 -10.91
N THR A 143 26.43 1.72 -10.05
CA THR A 143 27.48 0.68 -10.18
C THR A 143 26.99 -0.72 -9.84
N ASP A 144 25.79 -0.84 -9.27
CA ASP A 144 25.17 -2.11 -8.88
C ASP A 144 24.22 -2.65 -9.98
N ARG A 145 24.27 -2.07 -11.18
CA ARG A 145 23.46 -2.53 -12.33
C ARG A 145 23.80 -3.96 -12.73
N LEU A 146 22.75 -4.69 -13.10
CA LEU A 146 22.85 -6.00 -13.71
C LEU A 146 23.39 -5.91 -15.14
N SER A 147 23.89 -7.03 -15.66
CA SER A 147 24.34 -7.11 -17.06
C SER A 147 23.18 -6.84 -18.04
N ALA A 148 23.50 -6.50 -19.29
CA ALA A 148 22.47 -6.23 -20.30
C ALA A 148 21.48 -7.38 -20.49
N GLU A 149 21.96 -8.62 -20.44
CA GLU A 149 21.14 -9.83 -20.54
C GLU A 149 20.18 -9.97 -19.35
N GLU A 150 20.69 -9.84 -18.12
CA GLU A 150 19.88 -9.92 -16.90
C GLU A 150 18.84 -8.79 -16.77
N ARG A 151 19.09 -7.64 -17.40
CA ARG A 151 18.13 -6.52 -17.41
C ARG A 151 16.91 -6.80 -18.28
N THR A 152 16.99 -7.71 -19.24
CA THR A 152 15.84 -8.04 -20.12
C THR A 152 14.68 -8.70 -19.39
N THR A 153 14.93 -9.29 -18.21
CA THR A 153 13.90 -9.92 -17.38
C THR A 153 13.35 -8.98 -16.31
N LEU A 154 13.90 -7.78 -16.17
CA LEU A 154 13.42 -6.81 -15.18
C LEU A 154 12.15 -6.11 -15.66
N TYR A 155 11.31 -5.72 -14.71
CA TYR A 155 10.29 -4.73 -15.00
C TYR A 155 10.95 -3.40 -15.41
N PRO A 156 10.48 -2.70 -16.46
CA PRO A 156 11.17 -1.55 -17.03
C PRO A 156 11.48 -0.45 -16.01
N SER A 157 10.59 -0.22 -15.05
CA SER A 157 10.78 0.82 -14.03
C SER A 157 11.83 0.49 -12.99
N TRP A 158 12.53 -0.65 -13.07
CA TRP A 158 13.62 -1.02 -12.14
C TRP A 158 15.02 -0.93 -12.75
N ASP A 159 15.15 -0.80 -14.08
CA ASP A 159 16.46 -0.55 -14.70
C ASP A 159 16.83 0.94 -14.60
N HIS A 160 17.38 1.33 -13.46
CA HIS A 160 17.84 2.70 -13.25
C HIS A 160 19.33 2.84 -13.57
N PRO A 161 19.70 3.64 -14.59
CA PRO A 161 21.10 3.96 -14.88
C PRO A 161 21.78 4.77 -13.79
N PHE A 162 20.99 5.50 -13.00
CA PHE A 162 21.47 6.40 -11.97
C PHE A 162 20.83 6.08 -10.62
N VAL A 163 21.54 6.42 -9.56
CA VAL A 163 21.03 6.49 -8.19
C VAL A 163 21.25 7.89 -7.64
N TYR A 164 20.45 8.26 -6.65
CA TYR A 164 20.40 9.60 -6.12
C TYR A 164 20.66 9.60 -4.62
N ASN A 165 21.47 10.54 -4.16
CA ASN A 165 21.75 10.76 -2.74
C ASN A 165 21.19 12.11 -2.31
N LEU A 166 20.53 12.15 -1.16
CA LEU A 166 20.14 13.41 -0.55
C LEU A 166 21.37 14.03 0.13
N THR A 167 21.73 15.25 -0.26
CA THR A 167 22.94 15.93 0.25
C THR A 167 22.89 16.13 1.76
N ALA A 168 21.70 16.35 2.32
CA ALA A 168 21.47 16.48 3.75
C ALA A 168 21.70 15.18 4.54
N ASN A 169 21.64 14.01 3.89
CA ASN A 169 21.75 12.68 4.53
C ASN A 169 22.95 11.87 4.02
N LYS A 170 24.01 12.53 3.54
CA LYS A 170 25.21 11.85 3.01
C LYS A 170 25.81 10.86 4.02
N GLU A 171 25.74 11.17 5.31
CA GLU A 171 26.29 10.34 6.39
C GLU A 171 25.55 9.00 6.58
N ILE A 172 24.27 8.93 6.18
CA ILE A 172 23.44 7.72 6.31
C ILE A 172 23.70 6.75 5.14
N GLY A 173 24.31 7.23 4.03
CA GLY A 173 24.66 6.41 2.88
C GLY A 173 23.45 5.80 2.14
N SER A 174 22.25 6.35 2.33
CA SER A 174 21.03 5.89 1.65
C SER A 174 21.00 6.36 0.20
N ARG A 175 20.71 5.42 -0.71
CA ARG A 175 20.57 5.67 -2.15
C ARG A 175 19.11 5.52 -2.58
N PHE A 176 18.67 6.40 -3.47
CA PHE A 176 17.31 6.43 -4.01
C PHE A 176 17.34 6.17 -5.51
N LEU A 177 16.29 5.53 -6.04
CA LEU A 177 16.16 5.25 -7.47
C LEU A 177 15.67 6.46 -8.26
N CYS A 178 15.03 7.42 -7.60
CA CYS A 178 14.61 8.69 -8.17
C CYS A 178 14.78 9.82 -7.15
N PRO A 179 15.19 11.04 -7.58
CA PRO A 179 15.23 12.19 -6.72
C PRO A 179 13.79 12.69 -6.57
N ILE A 180 13.22 12.48 -5.40
CA ILE A 180 11.91 13.02 -5.10
C ILE A 180 12.10 14.52 -4.93
N SER A 181 11.34 15.33 -5.67
CA SER A 181 11.15 16.73 -5.28
C SER A 181 10.45 16.71 -3.92
N ILE A 182 11.23 16.69 -2.85
CA ILE A 182 10.75 16.95 -1.50
C ILE A 182 10.08 18.31 -1.66
N PRO A 183 8.74 18.39 -1.52
CA PRO A 183 8.07 19.67 -1.64
C PRO A 183 8.80 20.58 -0.67
N VAL A 184 9.35 21.70 -1.17
CA VAL A 184 10.02 22.70 -0.33
C VAL A 184 9.20 22.81 0.92
N LEU A 185 9.77 22.36 2.05
CA LEU A 185 9.08 22.09 3.30
C LEU A 185 7.99 23.12 3.46
N ARG A 186 6.71 22.78 3.25
CA ARG A 186 5.63 23.78 3.38
C ARG A 186 5.49 24.03 4.88
N PRO A 187 6.08 25.12 5.43
CA PRO A 187 6.16 25.27 6.88
C PRO A 187 4.77 25.48 7.50
N ASP A 188 3.83 25.88 6.63
CA ASP A 188 2.43 26.20 6.81
C ASP A 188 1.47 25.05 6.48
N ALA A 189 1.94 23.93 5.88
CA ALA A 189 1.07 22.79 5.60
C ALA A 189 0.59 22.14 6.90
N GLN A 190 -0.67 22.42 7.25
CA GLN A 190 -1.36 21.76 8.35
C GLN A 190 -1.84 20.39 7.88
N PRO A 191 -1.73 19.34 8.73
CA PRO A 191 -2.36 18.06 8.44
C PRO A 191 -3.88 18.27 8.35
N GLU A 192 -4.48 17.74 7.28
CA GLU A 192 -5.93 17.69 7.16
C GLU A 192 -6.42 16.30 7.54
N TYR A 193 -7.63 16.25 8.08
CA TYR A 193 -8.27 15.02 8.52
C TYR A 193 -9.62 14.89 7.81
N PRO A 194 -9.65 14.77 6.47
CA PRO A 194 -10.87 14.48 5.77
C PRO A 194 -11.34 13.06 6.13
N PRO A 195 -12.58 12.89 6.64
CA PRO A 195 -13.12 11.57 6.94
C PRO A 195 -13.41 10.77 5.66
N TYR A 196 -13.74 11.44 4.55
CA TYR A 196 -14.20 10.75 3.36
C TYR A 196 -13.13 10.68 2.27
N LEU A 197 -12.96 9.49 1.73
CA LEU A 197 -12.09 9.18 0.59
C LEU A 197 -12.97 8.66 -0.56
N HIS A 198 -12.92 9.33 -1.69
CA HIS A 198 -13.72 9.02 -2.87
C HIS A 198 -12.84 8.53 -4.01
N GLY A 199 -13.30 7.51 -4.72
CA GLY A 199 -12.69 7.01 -5.94
C GLY A 199 -13.71 6.26 -6.80
N SER A 200 -13.30 5.90 -8.00
CA SER A 200 -14.05 4.98 -8.86
C SER A 200 -13.15 3.78 -9.15
N SER A 201 -13.64 2.57 -8.88
CA SER A 201 -12.80 1.37 -8.99
C SER A 201 -13.57 0.16 -9.48
N GLN A 202 -12.81 -0.83 -9.96
CA GLN A 202 -13.33 -2.16 -10.27
C GLN A 202 -13.73 -2.88 -9.00
N ARG A 203 -14.95 -3.42 -9.01
CA ARG A 203 -15.54 -4.26 -7.96
C ARG A 203 -15.72 -5.68 -8.45
N ALA A 204 -15.48 -6.64 -7.56
CA ALA A 204 -15.78 -8.06 -7.76
C ALA A 204 -16.21 -8.72 -6.44
N TRP A 205 -16.74 -9.94 -6.53
CA TRP A 205 -17.03 -10.77 -5.37
C TRP A 205 -16.28 -12.08 -5.43
N LEU A 206 -15.72 -12.49 -4.30
CA LEU A 206 -15.04 -13.77 -4.13
C LEU A 206 -15.50 -14.44 -2.84
N THR A 207 -15.16 -15.72 -2.68
CA THR A 207 -15.41 -16.46 -1.44
C THR A 207 -14.11 -16.61 -0.67
N CYS A 208 -14.16 -16.37 0.63
CA CYS A 208 -13.03 -16.57 1.53
C CYS A 208 -12.98 -18.03 2.00
N GLU A 209 -11.81 -18.67 1.97
CA GLU A 209 -11.60 -19.94 2.68
C GLU A 209 -11.77 -19.73 4.19
N ASP A 210 -12.30 -20.75 4.88
CA ASP A 210 -12.47 -20.66 6.33
C ASP A 210 -11.11 -20.75 7.04
N ASP A 211 -10.25 -21.65 6.57
CA ASP A 211 -8.97 -21.93 7.21
C ASP A 211 -8.07 -20.69 7.26
N ILE A 212 -7.55 -20.39 8.45
CA ILE A 212 -6.46 -19.44 8.61
C ILE A 212 -5.23 -20.11 8.06
N VAL A 213 -4.63 -19.48 7.07
CA VAL A 213 -3.45 -19.96 6.39
C VAL A 213 -2.36 -18.90 6.44
N HIS A 214 -1.17 -19.38 6.16
CA HIS A 214 0.02 -18.59 5.95
C HIS A 214 0.04 -18.11 4.50
N VAL A 215 -0.22 -16.82 4.28
CA VAL A 215 -0.32 -16.25 2.93
C VAL A 215 1.05 -15.83 2.40
N PRO A 216 1.35 -16.08 1.10
CA PRO A 216 2.66 -15.80 0.52
C PRO A 216 2.78 -14.31 0.17
N ASP A 217 3.08 -13.46 1.14
CA ASP A 217 3.39 -12.06 0.87
C ASP A 217 4.91 -11.86 0.66
N ALA A 218 5.31 -11.72 -0.60
CA ALA A 218 6.71 -11.52 -0.98
C ALA A 218 7.26 -10.12 -0.63
N THR A 219 6.43 -9.22 -0.08
CA THR A 219 6.80 -7.83 0.25
C THR A 219 7.29 -7.65 1.68
N THR A 220 7.19 -8.68 2.53
CA THR A 220 7.63 -8.63 3.93
C THR A 220 9.17 -8.62 4.02
N ILE A 221 9.74 -7.66 4.75
CA ILE A 221 11.18 -7.31 4.67
C ILE A 221 12.07 -8.09 5.63
N PHE A 222 11.53 -8.60 6.72
CA PHE A 222 12.31 -9.38 7.66
C PHE A 222 12.22 -10.84 7.31
N GLY A 223 13.36 -11.54 7.35
CA GLY A 223 13.39 -13.01 7.42
C GLY A 223 12.77 -13.55 8.71
N SER A 224 11.84 -12.82 9.34
CA SER A 224 10.89 -13.40 10.25
C SER A 224 10.19 -14.52 9.47
N ARG A 225 10.12 -15.67 10.10
CA ARG A 225 9.25 -16.77 9.70
C ARG A 225 7.76 -16.37 9.83
N SER A 226 7.42 -15.08 9.84
CA SER A 226 6.04 -14.60 9.93
C SER A 226 5.41 -14.69 8.54
N GLU A 227 5.22 -15.92 8.11
CA GLU A 227 4.11 -16.23 7.25
C GLU A 227 2.86 -15.53 7.81
N THR A 228 2.32 -14.56 7.08
CA THR A 228 1.26 -13.75 7.65
C THR A 228 -0.03 -14.53 7.66
N GLU A 229 -0.73 -14.49 8.78
CA GLU A 229 -2.04 -15.12 8.89
C GLU A 229 -3.04 -14.39 7.98
N GLY A 230 -3.78 -15.17 7.21
CA GLY A 230 -4.78 -14.68 6.29
C GLY A 230 -5.63 -15.81 5.76
N HIS A 231 -6.38 -15.52 4.71
CA HIS A 231 -7.33 -16.44 4.11
C HIS A 231 -7.19 -16.41 2.60
N PHE A 232 -7.25 -17.58 1.96
CA PHE A 232 -7.28 -17.63 0.50
C PHE A 232 -8.62 -17.13 -0.04
N LEU A 233 -8.56 -16.45 -1.18
CA LEU A 233 -9.70 -16.02 -1.98
C LEU A 233 -9.94 -17.04 -3.09
N LEU A 234 -11.18 -17.50 -3.17
CA LEU A 234 -11.64 -18.50 -4.12
C LEU A 234 -12.44 -17.86 -5.25
N SER A 235 -12.17 -18.33 -6.47
CA SER A 235 -13.02 -18.11 -7.63
C SER A 235 -14.36 -18.84 -7.46
N LYS A 236 -15.32 -18.58 -8.35
CA LYS A 236 -16.60 -19.32 -8.42
C LYS A 236 -16.41 -20.83 -8.64
N ASP A 237 -15.29 -21.21 -9.25
CA ASP A 237 -14.94 -22.59 -9.60
C ASP A 237 -14.17 -23.29 -8.46
N GLY A 238 -13.85 -22.55 -7.38
CA GLY A 238 -13.14 -23.06 -6.20
C GLY A 238 -11.61 -22.92 -6.27
N ASP A 239 -11.08 -22.26 -7.30
CA ASP A 239 -9.64 -22.05 -7.44
C ASP A 239 -9.14 -20.96 -6.49
N ARG A 240 -7.97 -21.17 -5.89
CA ARG A 240 -7.27 -20.14 -5.10
C ARG A 240 -6.64 -19.13 -6.04
N ILE A 241 -7.19 -17.93 -6.07
CA ILE A 241 -6.75 -16.86 -6.99
C ILE A 241 -6.15 -15.66 -6.26
N GLY A 242 -6.17 -15.66 -4.94
CA GLY A 242 -5.67 -14.56 -4.15
C GLY A 242 -5.74 -14.85 -2.66
N TRP A 243 -5.55 -13.83 -1.85
CA TRP A 243 -5.63 -13.91 -0.41
C TRP A 243 -6.00 -12.56 0.21
N LEU A 244 -6.52 -12.59 1.43
CA LEU A 244 -6.70 -11.44 2.30
C LEU A 244 -5.92 -11.64 3.60
N ARG A 245 -5.30 -10.57 4.10
CA ARG A 245 -4.67 -10.53 5.43
C ARG A 245 -5.69 -10.03 6.45
N LEU A 246 -6.15 -10.94 7.32
CA LEU A 246 -7.04 -10.67 8.44
C LEU A 246 -7.09 -11.90 9.37
N ARG A 247 -7.45 -11.69 10.64
CA ARG A 247 -7.76 -12.77 11.59
C ARG A 247 -9.27 -12.86 11.85
N ARG A 248 -9.76 -14.04 12.23
CA ARG A 248 -11.19 -14.27 12.54
C ARG A 248 -11.72 -13.41 13.69
N ASP A 249 -10.86 -13.12 14.66
CA ASP A 249 -11.15 -12.31 15.85
C ASP A 249 -10.89 -10.81 15.63
N THR A 250 -10.52 -10.40 14.41
CA THR A 250 -10.36 -8.98 14.08
C THR A 250 -11.73 -8.31 14.18
N GLU A 251 -11.85 -7.36 15.11
CA GLU A 251 -12.98 -6.45 15.21
C GLU A 251 -12.92 -5.44 14.07
N LEU A 252 -13.99 -5.37 13.28
CA LEU A 252 -14.15 -4.48 12.14
C LEU A 252 -14.74 -3.13 12.59
N ASP A 253 -14.71 -2.12 11.72
CA ASP A 253 -15.17 -0.76 12.05
C ASP A 253 -16.65 -0.64 12.47
N ASP A 254 -17.47 -1.63 12.13
CA ASP A 254 -18.88 -1.73 12.51
C ASP A 254 -19.08 -2.49 13.84
N GLY A 255 -18.01 -2.80 14.56
CA GLY A 255 -18.04 -3.47 15.87
C GLY A 255 -18.38 -4.96 15.80
N VAL A 256 -18.37 -5.55 14.61
CA VAL A 256 -18.52 -6.99 14.40
C VAL A 256 -17.18 -7.63 14.08
N THR A 257 -17.02 -8.88 14.48
CA THR A 257 -15.87 -9.68 14.12
C THR A 257 -16.01 -10.26 12.72
N VAL A 258 -14.87 -10.56 12.10
CA VAL A 258 -14.82 -11.28 10.82
C VAL A 258 -15.62 -12.58 10.85
N ALA A 259 -15.51 -13.33 11.96
CA ALA A 259 -16.27 -14.57 12.16
C ALA A 259 -17.79 -14.36 12.09
N GLU A 260 -18.29 -13.30 12.71
CA GLU A 260 -19.73 -12.95 12.69
C GLU A 260 -20.19 -12.56 11.28
N VAL A 261 -19.37 -11.79 10.55
CA VAL A 261 -19.68 -11.42 9.16
C VAL A 261 -19.74 -12.66 8.28
N TRP A 262 -18.79 -13.59 8.42
CA TRP A 262 -18.77 -14.82 7.62
C TRP A 262 -19.94 -15.76 7.89
N GLN A 263 -20.42 -15.82 9.13
CA GLN A 263 -21.63 -16.57 9.45
C GLN A 263 -22.86 -15.98 8.74
N ARG A 264 -22.94 -14.65 8.60
CA ARG A 264 -24.07 -13.96 7.96
C ARG A 264 -23.99 -14.00 6.43
N GLU A 265 -22.80 -13.81 5.88
CA GLU A 265 -22.58 -13.57 4.45
C GLU A 265 -22.02 -14.79 3.70
N SER A 266 -22.03 -15.98 4.34
CA SER A 266 -21.50 -17.22 3.74
C SER A 266 -20.08 -17.08 3.21
N ARG A 267 -19.24 -16.27 3.89
CA ARG A 267 -17.85 -15.95 3.51
C ARG A 267 -17.69 -15.27 2.16
N ARG A 268 -18.76 -14.76 1.55
CA ARG A 268 -18.66 -13.95 0.34
C ARG A 268 -18.17 -12.55 0.72
N VAL A 269 -17.15 -12.07 0.03
CA VAL A 269 -16.54 -10.75 0.28
C VAL A 269 -16.67 -9.87 -0.96
N GLU A 270 -17.02 -8.61 -0.74
CA GLU A 270 -17.04 -7.56 -1.78
C GLU A 270 -15.67 -6.88 -1.82
N LEU A 271 -15.01 -6.98 -2.96
CA LEU A 271 -13.64 -6.48 -3.15
C LEU A 271 -13.63 -5.33 -4.14
N ILE A 272 -12.87 -4.28 -3.84
CA ILE A 272 -12.49 -3.25 -4.80
C ILE A 272 -10.99 -3.34 -5.10
N ALA A 273 -10.59 -3.08 -6.34
CA ALA A 273 -9.19 -2.93 -6.68
C ALA A 273 -8.67 -1.56 -6.21
N LEU A 274 -7.41 -1.47 -5.78
CA LEU A 274 -6.80 -0.20 -5.36
C LEU A 274 -5.67 0.22 -6.31
N SER A 275 -4.85 -0.75 -6.69
CA SER A 275 -3.66 -0.57 -7.51
C SER A 275 -3.28 -1.89 -8.14
N ARG A 276 -2.49 -1.83 -9.21
CA ARG A 276 -1.76 -2.97 -9.71
C ARG A 276 -0.44 -3.09 -8.99
N ASP A 277 0.05 -4.31 -8.92
CA ASP A 277 1.31 -4.64 -8.31
C ASP A 277 2.13 -5.58 -9.21
N VAL A 278 3.42 -5.31 -9.32
CA VAL A 278 4.38 -6.15 -10.03
C VAL A 278 5.48 -6.55 -9.05
N VAL A 279 5.64 -7.85 -8.85
CA VAL A 279 6.58 -8.45 -7.91
C VAL A 279 7.63 -9.26 -8.65
N GLN A 280 8.89 -9.09 -8.26
CA GLN A 280 9.99 -9.93 -8.70
C GLN A 280 10.78 -10.43 -7.51
N ARG A 281 10.72 -11.75 -7.29
CA ARG A 281 11.56 -12.39 -6.26
C ARG A 281 13.02 -12.20 -6.61
N LYS A 282 13.86 -12.20 -5.57
CA LYS A 282 15.30 -12.03 -5.69
C LYS A 282 16.04 -13.24 -5.18
N LYS A 283 17.23 -13.47 -5.75
CA LYS A 283 18.23 -14.37 -5.21
C LYS A 283 19.52 -13.60 -4.97
N ARG A 284 20.09 -13.79 -3.79
CA ARG A 284 21.34 -13.14 -3.38
C ARG A 284 22.48 -14.15 -3.42
N SER A 285 23.61 -13.74 -3.99
CA SER A 285 24.84 -14.53 -4.04
C SER A 285 26.06 -13.69 -3.65
N TRP A 286 27.06 -14.33 -3.05
CA TRP A 286 28.34 -13.71 -2.72
C TRP A 286 29.34 -13.96 -3.85
N GLU A 287 29.76 -12.90 -4.53
CA GLU A 287 30.61 -12.98 -5.72
C GLU A 287 31.68 -11.89 -5.66
N GLY A 288 32.95 -12.24 -5.86
CA GLY A 288 34.02 -11.26 -5.99
C GLY A 288 34.15 -10.28 -4.81
N ARG A 289 33.87 -10.72 -3.57
CA ARG A 289 33.84 -9.91 -2.32
C ARG A 289 32.69 -8.92 -2.20
N ARG A 290 31.64 -9.05 -3.00
CA ARG A 290 30.41 -8.28 -2.86
C ARG A 290 29.18 -9.18 -2.91
N TRP A 291 28.09 -8.70 -2.34
CA TRP A 291 26.79 -9.30 -2.54
C TRP A 291 26.19 -8.82 -3.85
N ILE A 292 25.68 -9.74 -4.66
CA ILE A 292 24.93 -9.44 -5.88
C ILE A 292 23.51 -9.98 -5.71
N THR A 293 22.53 -9.17 -6.08
CA THR A 293 21.11 -9.50 -6.01
C THR A 293 20.56 -9.59 -7.42
N ARG A 294 19.99 -10.74 -7.79
CA ARG A 294 19.46 -11.02 -9.12
C ARG A 294 17.98 -11.37 -9.07
N PRO A 295 17.23 -11.18 -10.17
CA PRO A 295 15.88 -11.73 -10.31
C PRO A 295 15.88 -13.25 -10.08
N ALA A 296 14.82 -13.75 -9.47
CA ALA A 296 14.55 -15.17 -9.30
C ALA A 296 13.12 -15.46 -9.76
N GLY A 297 12.97 -16.35 -10.76
CA GLY A 297 11.66 -16.69 -11.30
C GLY A 297 11.05 -15.61 -12.19
N PRO A 298 9.82 -15.84 -12.67
CA PRO A 298 9.10 -14.88 -13.50
C PRO A 298 8.64 -13.66 -12.69
N LEU A 299 8.22 -12.61 -13.40
CA LEU A 299 7.44 -11.52 -12.83
C LEU A 299 6.07 -12.06 -12.41
N GLU A 300 5.66 -11.70 -11.20
CA GLU A 300 4.33 -11.98 -10.68
C GLU A 300 3.52 -10.68 -10.72
N GLU A 301 2.28 -10.73 -11.18
CA GLU A 301 1.42 -9.55 -11.28
C GLU A 301 0.13 -9.74 -10.49
N TYR A 302 -0.24 -8.73 -9.71
CA TYR A 302 -1.40 -8.77 -8.83
C TYR A 302 -2.23 -7.50 -8.94
N TYR A 303 -3.48 -7.59 -8.52
CA TYR A 303 -4.24 -6.45 -8.02
C TYR A 303 -4.18 -6.43 -6.50
N ASN A 304 -3.81 -5.27 -5.94
CA ASN A 304 -4.07 -5.01 -4.52
C ASN A 304 -5.57 -4.75 -4.37
N VAL A 305 -6.22 -5.50 -3.48
CA VAL A 305 -7.66 -5.44 -3.28
C VAL A 305 -8.00 -5.07 -1.84
N MET A 306 -9.13 -4.38 -1.67
CA MET A 306 -9.72 -4.06 -0.38
C MET A 306 -11.06 -4.76 -0.23
N TRP A 307 -11.20 -5.51 0.86
CA TRP A 307 -12.52 -5.95 1.32
C TRP A 307 -13.22 -4.78 1.99
N ILE A 308 -14.42 -4.48 1.49
CA ILE A 308 -15.27 -3.42 2.01
C ILE A 308 -16.55 -3.98 2.63
N GLY A 309 -17.10 -3.24 3.60
CA GLY A 309 -18.45 -3.42 4.14
C GLY A 309 -19.23 -2.12 4.08
N TRP A 310 -20.51 -2.18 3.72
CA TRP A 310 -21.33 -0.97 3.58
C TRP A 310 -21.99 -0.57 4.91
N ASN A 311 -21.88 0.71 5.25
CA ASN A 311 -22.68 1.36 6.29
C ASN A 311 -23.48 2.50 5.65
N GLY A 312 -24.70 2.18 5.23
CA GLY A 312 -25.55 3.12 4.48
C GLY A 312 -24.94 3.45 3.11
N ARG A 313 -24.51 4.71 2.92
CA ARG A 313 -23.95 5.20 1.64
C ARG A 313 -22.43 5.19 1.59
N VAL A 314 -21.78 4.84 2.68
CA VAL A 314 -20.32 4.76 2.77
C VAL A 314 -19.86 3.33 2.92
N ALA A 315 -18.65 3.06 2.49
CA ALA A 315 -17.97 1.80 2.72
C ALA A 315 -16.93 1.95 3.84
N LEU A 316 -16.74 0.88 4.59
CA LEU A 316 -15.73 0.74 5.61
C LEU A 316 -14.71 -0.28 5.12
N ARG A 317 -13.44 0.03 5.33
CA ARG A 317 -12.34 -0.86 5.02
C ARG A 317 -12.31 -2.02 6.04
N ARG A 318 -12.47 -3.26 5.58
CA ARG A 318 -12.42 -4.45 6.44
C ARG A 318 -11.08 -5.15 6.42
N ALA A 319 -10.50 -5.35 5.24
CA ALA A 319 -9.19 -6.00 5.07
C ALA A 319 -8.53 -5.62 3.74
N LEU A 320 -7.27 -6.02 3.58
CA LEU A 320 -6.52 -5.88 2.34
C LEU A 320 -5.93 -7.22 1.92
N GLY A 321 -5.67 -7.35 0.63
CA GLY A 321 -4.94 -8.50 0.12
C GLY A 321 -4.58 -8.35 -1.34
N LYS A 322 -4.31 -9.49 -1.99
CA LYS A 322 -3.88 -9.55 -3.39
C LYS A 322 -4.66 -10.61 -4.15
N VAL A 323 -4.95 -10.34 -5.42
CA VAL A 323 -5.51 -11.31 -6.38
C VAL A 323 -4.60 -11.35 -7.59
N ASP A 324 -4.32 -12.55 -8.09
CA ASP A 324 -3.59 -12.75 -9.34
C ASP A 324 -4.23 -11.92 -10.46
N ARG A 325 -3.39 -11.25 -11.26
CA ARG A 325 -3.85 -10.33 -12.28
C ARG A 325 -4.77 -10.99 -13.29
N HIS A 326 -4.37 -12.14 -13.83
CA HIS A 326 -5.14 -12.83 -14.87
C HIS A 326 -6.45 -13.36 -14.32
N ALA A 327 -6.42 -13.90 -13.10
CA ALA A 327 -7.62 -14.35 -12.43
C ALA A 327 -8.60 -13.19 -12.17
N TRP A 328 -8.13 -12.05 -11.64
CA TRP A 328 -8.94 -10.85 -11.45
C TRP A 328 -9.53 -10.35 -12.76
N GLU A 329 -8.72 -10.31 -13.82
CA GLU A 329 -9.17 -9.86 -15.14
C GLU A 329 -10.28 -10.74 -15.74
N GLY A 330 -10.30 -12.04 -15.37
CA GLY A 330 -11.31 -13.01 -15.78
C GLY A 330 -12.59 -13.02 -14.93
N LEU A 331 -12.67 -12.25 -13.83
CA LEU A 331 -13.87 -12.15 -13.01
C LEU A 331 -14.96 -11.31 -13.68
N ASP A 332 -16.21 -11.56 -13.29
CA ASP A 332 -17.30 -10.62 -13.53
C ASP A 332 -17.10 -9.39 -12.65
N ARG A 333 -16.84 -8.25 -13.31
CA ARG A 333 -16.41 -7.00 -12.69
C ARG A 333 -17.25 -5.86 -13.19
N GLU A 334 -17.48 -4.90 -12.31
CA GLU A 334 -18.10 -3.64 -12.67
C GLU A 334 -17.33 -2.46 -12.06
N ILE A 335 -17.57 -1.27 -12.60
CA ILE A 335 -17.05 -0.03 -12.01
C ILE A 335 -18.04 0.46 -10.97
N VAL A 336 -17.54 0.77 -9.78
CA VAL A 336 -18.31 1.35 -8.67
C VAL A 336 -17.67 2.63 -8.19
N ASP A 337 -18.50 3.65 -7.96
CA ASP A 337 -18.08 4.85 -7.23
C ASP A 337 -18.12 4.54 -5.73
N ILE A 338 -16.96 4.65 -5.09
CA ILE A 338 -16.78 4.30 -3.68
C ILE A 338 -16.54 5.58 -2.86
N THR A 339 -17.17 5.64 -1.69
CA THR A 339 -16.82 6.61 -0.64
C THR A 339 -16.47 5.83 0.62
N LEU A 340 -15.20 5.80 0.97
CA LEU A 340 -14.69 5.22 2.20
C LEU A 340 -14.79 6.24 3.34
N ALA A 341 -15.23 5.80 4.52
CA ALA A 341 -15.42 6.64 5.70
C ALA A 341 -14.51 6.27 6.87
#